data_AF-A0A6N2WBC4-F1
#
_entry.id   AF-A0A6N2WBC4-F1
#
_cell.length_a   1.000
_cell.length_b   1.000
_cell.length_c   1.000
_cell.angle_alpha   90.00
_cell.angle_beta   90.00
_cell.angle_gamma   90.00
#
_symmetry.space_group_name_H-M   'P 1'
#
loop_
_entity.id
_entity.type
_entity.pdbx_description
1 polymer ?
#
loop_
_entity_poly.entity_id
_entity_poly.type
_entity_poly.pdbx_seq_one_letter_code
_entity_poly.pdbx_strand_id
1 'polypeptide(L)'
;MRNSMDYIYTSGEQKILIEVEQKSARQSVVEQYVCCRKTQGITQEELAKRAGVPRSNITRFESGNYNPSLEMMVRIAAALGRTWQVELVAKEK
;
A
#
# COMPACT_ATOMS: atom_id res chain seq x y z
N MET A 1 -7.85 -25.98 -1.65
CA MET A 1 -6.40 -25.96 -1.92
C MET A 1 -5.84 -24.64 -1.40
N ARG A 2 -4.79 -24.72 -0.57
CA ARG A 2 -4.09 -23.66 0.21
C ARG A 2 -4.99 -22.74 1.07
N ASN A 3 -5.32 -23.19 2.27
CA ASN A 3 -5.64 -22.27 3.36
C ASN A 3 -4.34 -21.63 3.85
N SER A 4 -4.37 -20.30 3.94
CA SER A 4 -3.70 -19.46 4.95
C SER A 4 -2.49 -20.10 5.61
N MET A 5 -1.30 -19.84 5.07
CA MET A 5 -0.08 -20.08 5.83
C MET A 5 0.06 -18.90 6.79
N ASP A 6 -0.68 -18.96 7.89
CA ASP A 6 -0.69 -17.95 8.96
C ASP A 6 0.71 -17.85 9.56
N TYR A 7 1.55 -16.97 8.99
CA TYR A 7 2.91 -16.77 9.47
C TYR A 7 2.82 -16.05 10.82
N ILE A 8 3.09 -16.79 11.89
CA ILE A 8 3.14 -16.25 13.25
C ILE A 8 4.60 -15.97 13.56
N TYR A 9 4.96 -14.70 13.71
CA TYR A 9 6.25 -14.33 14.27
C TYR A 9 6.09 -14.04 15.76
N THR A 10 7.06 -14.47 16.55
CA THR A 10 7.05 -14.30 18.01
C THR A 10 7.96 -13.13 18.35
N SER A 11 7.37 -12.04 18.85
CA SER A 11 8.10 -10.89 19.39
C SER A 11 7.95 -10.93 20.91
N GLY A 12 8.93 -11.52 21.61
CA GLY A 12 8.82 -11.76 23.06
C GLY A 12 7.83 -12.88 23.39
N GLU A 13 6.81 -12.61 24.21
CA GLU A 13 5.74 -13.57 24.56
C GLU A 13 4.49 -13.45 23.65
N GLN A 14 4.44 -12.44 22.79
CA GLN A 14 3.29 -12.21 21.92
C GLN A 14 3.47 -12.87 20.55
N LYS A 15 2.47 -13.67 20.18
CA LYS A 15 2.28 -14.18 18.82
C LYS A 15 1.60 -13.11 17.98
N ILE A 16 2.32 -12.55 17.02
CA ILE A 16 1.75 -11.58 16.09
C ILE A 16 1.42 -12.32 14.80
N LEU A 17 0.15 -12.21 14.38
CA LEU A 17 -0.27 -12.68 13.07
C LEU A 17 0.24 -11.70 12.02
N ILE A 18 1.18 -12.14 11.18
CA ILE A 18 1.82 -11.27 10.18
C ILE A 18 0.82 -10.71 9.20
N GLU A 19 -0.28 -11.39 8.96
CA GLU A 19 -1.39 -10.88 8.15
C GLU A 19 -2.01 -9.59 8.70
N VAL A 20 -2.07 -9.44 10.03
CA VAL A 20 -2.59 -8.23 10.70
C VAL A 20 -1.62 -7.07 10.50
N GLU A 21 -0.32 -7.28 10.73
CA GLU A 21 0.69 -6.25 10.47
C GLU A 21 0.75 -5.88 8.99
N GLN A 22 0.70 -6.87 8.09
CA GLN A 22 0.64 -6.62 6.65
C GLN A 22 -0.59 -5.80 6.25
N LYS A 23 -1.75 -6.08 6.84
CA LYS A 23 -2.97 -5.33 6.56
C LYS A 23 -2.84 -3.88 7.03
N SER A 24 -2.35 -3.66 8.26
CA SER A 24 -2.13 -2.33 8.80
C SER A 24 -1.12 -1.53 7.98
N ALA A 25 0.04 -2.12 7.65
CA ALA A 25 1.07 -1.49 6.84
C ALA A 25 0.54 -1.09 5.45
N ARG A 26 -0.20 -2.00 4.80
CA ARG A 26 -0.82 -1.72 3.50
C ARG A 26 -1.81 -0.56 3.59
N GLN A 27 -2.63 -0.54 4.63
CA GLN A 27 -3.66 0.50 4.80
C GLN A 27 -3.00 1.87 5.01
N SER A 28 -1.95 1.94 5.84
CA SER A 28 -1.14 3.16 6.02
C SER A 28 -0.52 3.64 4.72
N VAL A 29 0.08 2.74 3.93
CA VAL A 29 0.63 3.11 2.61
C VAL A 29 -0.47 3.67 1.72
N VAL A 30 -1.60 2.97 1.56
CA VAL A 30 -2.69 3.43 0.68
C VAL A 30 -3.24 4.79 1.10
N GLU A 31 -3.39 5.03 2.40
CA GLU A 31 -3.86 6.32 2.94
C GLU A 31 -2.95 7.48 2.55
N GLN A 32 -1.62 7.29 2.56
CA GLN A 32 -0.67 8.33 2.14
C GLN A 32 -0.88 8.73 0.68
N TYR A 33 -1.09 7.74 -0.20
CA TYR A 33 -1.34 8.00 -1.62
C TYR A 33 -2.68 8.68 -1.87
N VAL A 34 -3.75 8.20 -1.19
CA VAL A 34 -5.09 8.79 -1.29
C VAL A 34 -5.07 10.25 -0.79
N CYS A 35 -4.39 10.50 0.32
CA CYS A 35 -4.22 11.85 0.86
C CYS A 35 -3.46 12.75 -0.12
N CYS A 36 -2.33 12.29 -0.66
CA CYS A 36 -1.56 13.02 -1.66
C CYS A 36 -2.39 13.32 -2.92
N ARG A 37 -3.18 12.37 -3.40
CA ARG A 37 -4.09 12.57 -4.54
C ARG A 37 -5.14 13.65 -4.24
N LYS A 38 -5.81 13.55 -3.08
CA LYS A 38 -6.86 14.48 -2.67
C LYS A 38 -6.33 15.90 -2.45
N THR A 39 -5.15 16.04 -1.85
CA THR A 39 -4.50 17.35 -1.64
C THR A 39 -4.09 18.02 -2.94
N GLN A 40 -3.77 17.25 -3.99
CA GLN A 40 -3.55 17.77 -5.34
C GLN A 40 -4.84 18.04 -6.13
N GLY A 41 -6.02 17.71 -5.58
CA GLY A 41 -7.31 17.94 -6.24
C GLY A 41 -7.56 17.07 -7.48
N ILE A 42 -6.79 15.99 -7.68
CA ILE A 42 -6.92 15.15 -8.88
C ILE A 42 -7.87 13.97 -8.65
N THR A 43 -8.60 13.59 -9.71
CA THR A 43 -9.51 12.44 -9.67
C THR A 43 -8.75 11.12 -9.81
N GLN A 44 -9.40 10.00 -9.48
CA GLN A 44 -8.83 8.66 -9.76
C GLN A 44 -8.58 8.44 -11.26
N GLU A 45 -9.44 9.00 -12.12
CA GLU A 45 -9.29 8.95 -13.57
C GLU A 45 -8.03 9.68 -14.03
N GLU A 46 -7.83 10.88 -13.50
CA GLU A 46 -6.68 11.71 -13.82
C GLU A 46 -5.38 11.05 -13.34
N LEU A 47 -5.38 10.50 -12.12
CA LEU A 47 -4.24 9.73 -11.62
C LEU A 47 -3.95 8.50 -12.49
N ALA A 48 -4.98 7.78 -12.93
CA ALA A 48 -4.85 6.61 -13.78
C ALA A 48 -4.19 6.98 -15.13
N LYS A 49 -4.63 8.08 -15.74
CA LYS A 49 -4.04 8.61 -16.98
C LYS A 49 -2.57 8.98 -16.82
N ARG A 50 -2.23 9.71 -15.75
CA ARG A 50 -0.83 10.09 -15.44
C ARG A 50 0.05 8.88 -15.17
N ALA A 51 -0.50 7.88 -14.49
CA ALA A 51 0.20 6.64 -14.18
C ALA A 51 0.25 5.69 -15.38
N GLY A 52 -0.50 5.91 -16.46
CA GLY A 52 -0.55 4.98 -17.60
C GLY A 52 -1.15 3.62 -17.22
N VAL A 53 -2.15 3.60 -16.34
CA VAL A 53 -2.84 2.37 -15.90
C VAL A 53 -4.35 2.52 -16.04
N PRO A 54 -5.11 1.41 -16.13
CA PRO A 54 -6.56 1.47 -16.06
C PRO A 54 -7.05 2.11 -14.75
N ARG A 55 -8.14 2.89 -14.81
CA ARG A 55 -8.78 3.47 -13.63
C ARG A 55 -9.15 2.42 -12.58
N SER A 56 -9.56 1.23 -13.01
CA SER A 56 -9.84 0.08 -12.13
C SER A 56 -8.64 -0.31 -11.27
N ASN A 57 -7.40 -0.15 -11.76
CA ASN A 57 -6.19 -0.40 -10.97
C ASN A 57 -6.02 0.64 -9.86
N ILE A 58 -6.33 1.92 -10.13
CA ILE A 58 -6.31 2.97 -9.10
C ILE A 58 -7.40 2.71 -8.06
N THR A 59 -8.63 2.40 -8.48
CA THR A 59 -9.72 2.08 -7.56
C THR A 59 -9.38 0.87 -6.68
N ARG A 60 -8.82 -0.19 -7.28
CA ARG A 60 -8.35 -1.36 -6.53
C ARG A 60 -7.25 -0.95 -5.55
N PHE A 61 -6.30 -0.11 -5.97
CA PHE A 61 -5.18 0.35 -5.14
C PHE A 61 -5.69 1.12 -3.92
N GLU A 62 -6.58 2.09 -4.14
CA GLU A 62 -7.15 2.92 -3.09
C GLU A 62 -8.10 2.18 -2.15
N SER A 63 -8.57 0.99 -2.54
CA SER A 63 -9.42 0.16 -1.67
C SER A 63 -8.65 -0.51 -0.52
N GLY A 64 -7.32 -0.65 -0.61
CA GLY A 64 -6.52 -1.38 0.38
C GLY A 64 -6.76 -2.89 0.43
N ASN A 65 -7.63 -3.44 -0.43
CA ASN A 65 -8.08 -4.83 -0.36
C ASN A 65 -7.14 -5.83 -1.04
N TYR A 66 -6.04 -5.39 -1.64
CA TYR A 66 -5.04 -6.28 -2.23
C TYR A 66 -3.62 -5.75 -2.00
N ASN A 67 -2.64 -6.63 -2.10
CA ASN A 67 -1.23 -6.25 -2.02
C ASN A 67 -0.75 -5.62 -3.34
N PRO A 68 -0.56 -4.29 -3.43
CA PRO A 68 -0.02 -3.68 -4.63
C PRO A 68 1.43 -4.12 -4.85
N SER A 69 1.82 -4.31 -6.11
CA SER A 69 3.22 -4.55 -6.44
C SER A 69 4.05 -3.28 -6.19
N LEU A 70 5.36 -3.48 -5.97
CA LEU A 70 6.31 -2.38 -5.91
C LEU A 70 6.25 -1.49 -7.16
N GLU A 71 6.16 -2.11 -8.34
CA GLU A 71 6.01 -1.41 -9.61
C GLU A 71 4.81 -0.46 -9.62
N MET A 72 3.65 -0.92 -9.13
CA MET A 72 2.43 -0.12 -9.04
C MET A 72 2.60 1.04 -8.06
N MET A 73 3.23 0.81 -6.90
CA MET A 73 3.53 1.86 -5.91
C MET A 73 4.42 2.95 -6.53
N VAL A 74 5.54 2.56 -7.13
CA VAL A 74 6.49 3.49 -7.78
C VAL A 74 5.80 4.29 -8.89
N ARG A 75 4.99 3.63 -9.73
CA ARG A 75 4.29 4.28 -10.84
C ARG A 75 3.26 5.32 -10.37
N ILE A 76 2.46 5.00 -9.35
CA ILE A 76 1.50 5.97 -8.81
C ILE A 76 2.23 7.12 -8.10
N ALA A 77 3.31 6.83 -7.37
CA ALA A 77 4.11 7.87 -6.71
C ALA A 77 4.66 8.86 -7.74
N ALA A 78 5.25 8.35 -8.83
CA ALA A 78 5.74 9.17 -9.93
C ALA A 78 4.62 10.01 -10.58
N ALA A 79 3.43 9.43 -10.80
CA ALA A 79 2.26 10.13 -11.33
C ALA A 79 1.73 11.24 -10.40
N LEU A 80 2.01 11.14 -9.10
CA LEU A 80 1.74 12.16 -8.09
C LEU A 80 2.90 13.18 -7.93
N GLY A 81 3.96 13.07 -8.74
CA GLY A 81 5.16 13.92 -8.60
C GLY A 81 5.94 13.66 -7.31
N ARG A 82 5.90 12.42 -6.80
CA ARG A 82 6.58 11.98 -5.58
C ARG A 82 7.57 10.85 -5.90
N THR A 83 8.54 10.67 -5.02
CA THR A 83 9.44 9.51 -5.04
C THR A 83 8.99 8.52 -3.99
N TRP A 84 8.88 7.25 -4.35
CA TRP A 84 8.62 6.18 -3.38
C TRP A 84 9.92 5.79 -2.67
N GLN A 85 9.88 5.69 -1.34
CA GLN A 85 11.00 5.29 -0.50
C GLN A 85 10.50 4.28 0.55
N VAL A 86 11.35 3.32 0.90
CA VAL A 86 11.14 2.39 2.01
C VAL A 86 12.36 2.39 2.91
N GLU A 87 12.13 2.32 4.22
CA GLU A 87 13.17 2.26 5.24
C GLU A 87 12.78 1.20 6.27
N LEU A 88 13.76 0.42 6.73
CA LEU A 88 13.57 -0.54 7.82
C LEU A 88 13.92 0.16 9.13
N VAL A 89 12.93 0.24 10.02
CA VAL A 89 13.08 0.83 11.35
C VAL A 89 13.13 -0.25 12.42
N ALA A 90 13.78 0.05 13.56
CA ALA A 90 13.79 -0.86 14.69
C ALA A 90 12.36 -1.05 15.23
N LYS A 91 12.00 -2.30 15.54
CA LYS A 91 10.75 -2.61 16.23
C LYS A 91 10.97 -2.33 17.72
N GLU A 92 10.44 -1.22 18.22
CA GLU A 92 10.42 -0.97 19.67
C GLU A 92 9.58 -2.05 20.36
N LYS A 93 10.10 -2.57 21.48
CA LYS A 93 9.55 -3.71 22.22
C LYS A 93 8.26 -3.37 22.95
#